data_AF-A0A654BQI4-F1
#
_entry.id   AF-A0A654BQI4-F1
#
_cell.length_a   1.000
_cell.length_b   1.000
_cell.length_c   1.000
_cell.angle_alpha   90.00
_cell.angle_beta   90.00
_cell.angle_gamma   90.00
#
_symmetry.space_group_name_H-M   'P 1'
#
loop_
_entity.id
_entity.type
_entity.pdbx_description
1 polymer ?
#
loop_
_entity_poly.entity_id
_entity_poly.type
_entity_poly.pdbx_seq_one_letter_code
_entity_poly.pdbx_strand_id
1 'polypeptide(L)'
;MTQTRMIDIAIGCGVAAAGLAIARLGGREAHRSQKETHIDTARTFNHSSALLALSVLADSAMEHYRGSFDNPAMYTPLVVSTLSLLAGLHGGSDREPARHRVRDSVYLGAALAGIAGTGFHLYNITKRPGGWSWHNLFYAAPIGAPTALLLSGALGAVSERLRDEPAHEPRLFGMPAGQALALVTSAGLVGTLGEVALLHFRGSFQNPVMYAPIVIPPVASALLLNTALAAPRERPFTRLWLRITTALGFIGVGFHARGVARNRGGWRNWSQNLFNGPPLPAPPSFSALALAGLAALRLRETEK
;
A
#
# COMPACT_ATOMS: atom_id res chain seq x y z
N MET A 1 -16.78 -26.03 -11.01
CA MET A 1 -15.30 -25.96 -10.92
C MET A 1 -14.85 -26.62 -9.63
N THR A 2 -13.87 -27.52 -9.68
CA THR A 2 -13.27 -28.12 -8.47
C THR A 2 -12.45 -27.08 -7.71
N GLN A 3 -12.42 -27.21 -6.37
CA GLN A 3 -11.73 -26.28 -5.47
C GLN A 3 -10.24 -26.11 -5.84
N THR A 4 -9.60 -27.17 -6.34
CA THR A 4 -8.22 -27.17 -6.85
C THR A 4 -8.02 -26.22 -8.04
N ARG A 5 -8.95 -26.20 -9.01
CA ARG A 5 -8.85 -25.31 -10.18
C ARG A 5 -8.97 -23.84 -9.82
N MET A 6 -9.80 -23.49 -8.83
CA MET A 6 -9.92 -22.10 -8.37
C MET A 6 -8.63 -21.60 -7.69
N ILE A 7 -7.89 -22.51 -7.03
CA ILE A 7 -6.65 -22.18 -6.33
C ILE A 7 -5.52 -21.88 -7.32
N ASP A 8 -5.37 -22.70 -8.36
CA ASP A 8 -4.35 -22.49 -9.40
C ASP A 8 -4.63 -21.21 -10.19
N ILE A 9 -5.92 -20.88 -10.39
CA ILE A 9 -6.34 -19.62 -11.02
C ILE A 9 -5.99 -18.41 -10.15
N ALA A 10 -6.24 -18.44 -8.84
CA ALA A 10 -5.94 -17.29 -7.96
C ALA A 10 -4.43 -16.98 -7.89
N ILE A 11 -3.59 -18.01 -7.80
CA ILE A 11 -2.14 -17.86 -7.84
C ILE A 11 -1.70 -17.40 -9.25
N GLY A 12 -2.26 -18.00 -10.30
CA GLY A 12 -2.00 -17.61 -11.69
C GLY A 12 -2.36 -16.15 -11.97
N CYS A 13 -3.49 -15.67 -11.48
CA CYS A 13 -3.92 -14.27 -11.58
C CYS A 13 -2.98 -13.33 -10.81
N GLY A 14 -2.55 -13.71 -9.60
CA GLY A 14 -1.57 -12.93 -8.83
C GLY A 14 -0.22 -12.82 -9.54
N VAL A 15 0.26 -13.92 -10.13
CA VAL A 15 1.49 -13.96 -10.94
C VAL A 15 1.32 -13.15 -12.24
N ALA A 16 0.18 -13.24 -12.91
CA ALA A 16 -0.10 -12.48 -14.12
C ALA A 16 -0.20 -10.97 -13.84
N ALA A 17 -0.86 -10.58 -12.75
CA ALA A 17 -0.93 -9.18 -12.30
C ALA A 17 0.46 -8.64 -11.95
N ALA A 18 1.28 -9.44 -11.25
CA ALA A 18 2.68 -9.11 -10.98
C ALA A 18 3.50 -8.96 -12.27
N GLY A 19 3.35 -9.88 -13.23
CA GLY A 19 4.02 -9.84 -14.53
C GLY A 19 3.64 -8.60 -15.34
N LEU A 20 2.36 -8.26 -15.39
CA LEU A 20 1.87 -7.05 -16.07
C LEU A 20 2.38 -5.78 -15.39
N ALA A 21 2.37 -5.73 -14.05
CA ALA A 21 2.90 -4.60 -13.29
C ALA A 21 4.40 -4.41 -13.56
N ILE A 22 5.20 -5.48 -13.49
CA ILE A 22 6.64 -5.44 -13.77
C ILE A 22 6.93 -5.04 -15.22
N ALA A 23 6.21 -5.61 -16.19
CA ALA A 23 6.41 -5.34 -17.61
C ALA A 23 6.13 -3.87 -17.96
N ARG A 24 5.05 -3.29 -17.40
CA ARG A 24 4.72 -1.86 -17.58
C ARG A 24 5.75 -0.93 -16.96
N LEU A 25 6.47 -1.39 -15.93
CA LEU A 25 7.55 -0.64 -15.28
C LEU A 25 8.92 -0.82 -15.96
N GLY A 26 9.05 -1.74 -16.93
CA GLY A 26 10.30 -2.20 -17.53
C GLY A 26 10.72 -1.51 -18.84
N GLY A 27 9.92 -0.58 -19.37
CA GLY A 27 10.27 0.14 -20.60
C GLY A 27 11.58 0.94 -20.45
N ARG A 28 12.49 0.82 -21.42
CA ARG A 28 13.69 1.66 -21.51
C ARG A 28 13.28 3.13 -21.61
N GLU A 29 13.78 3.95 -20.69
CA GLU A 29 13.61 5.41 -20.72
C GLU A 29 14.46 5.97 -21.87
N ALA A 30 13.82 6.16 -23.03
CA ALA A 30 14.29 7.14 -24.01
C ALA A 30 14.27 8.54 -23.37
N HIS A 31 14.99 9.50 -23.95
CA HIS A 31 15.13 10.88 -23.46
C HIS A 31 13.75 11.56 -23.30
N ARG A 32 13.14 11.44 -22.11
CA ARG A 32 11.84 12.02 -21.76
C ARG A 32 12.04 13.42 -21.20
N SER A 33 11.10 14.32 -21.50
CA SER A 33 11.13 15.65 -20.89
C SER A 33 10.89 15.58 -19.38
N GLN A 34 11.42 16.53 -18.61
CA GLN A 34 11.16 16.62 -17.16
C GLN A 34 9.66 16.64 -16.84
N LYS A 35 8.88 17.35 -17.66
CA LYS A 35 7.41 17.41 -17.54
C LYS A 35 6.76 16.04 -17.67
N GLU A 36 7.14 15.24 -18.67
CA GLU A 36 6.61 13.88 -18.83
C GLU A 36 6.99 12.97 -17.66
N THR A 37 8.22 13.09 -17.15
CA THR A 37 8.69 12.35 -15.97
C THR A 37 7.85 12.70 -14.73
N HIS A 38 7.52 13.98 -14.52
CA HIS A 38 6.69 14.42 -13.41
C HIS A 38 5.26 13.87 -13.50
N ILE A 39 4.64 13.91 -14.69
CA ILE A 39 3.29 13.38 -14.89
C ILE A 39 3.24 11.86 -14.73
N ASP A 40 4.20 11.12 -15.27
CA ASP A 40 4.23 9.66 -15.09
C ASP A 40 4.53 9.26 -13.63
N THR A 41 5.33 10.06 -12.93
CA THR A 41 5.53 9.91 -11.48
C THR A 41 4.25 10.17 -10.70
N ALA A 42 3.55 11.28 -10.97
CA ALA A 42 2.26 11.59 -10.36
C ALA A 42 1.24 10.47 -10.60
N ARG A 43 1.14 9.95 -11.83
CA ARG A 43 0.27 8.81 -12.15
C ARG A 43 0.65 7.54 -11.38
N THR A 44 1.94 7.30 -11.17
CA THR A 44 2.41 6.16 -10.36
C THR A 44 2.01 6.32 -8.89
N PHE A 45 2.12 7.52 -8.31
CA PHE A 45 1.61 7.81 -6.96
C PHE A 45 0.09 7.67 -6.86
N ASN A 46 -0.67 8.08 -7.88
CA ASN A 46 -2.11 7.85 -7.94
C ASN A 46 -2.46 6.35 -7.92
N HIS A 47 -1.75 5.51 -8.67
CA HIS A 47 -1.96 4.05 -8.62
C HIS A 47 -1.60 3.45 -7.26
N SER A 48 -0.52 3.93 -6.63
CA SER A 48 -0.16 3.53 -5.27
C SER A 48 -1.25 3.91 -4.26
N SER A 49 -1.72 5.17 -4.32
CA SER A 49 -2.82 5.67 -3.49
C SER A 49 -4.09 4.84 -3.66
N ALA A 50 -4.47 4.52 -4.91
CA ALA A 50 -5.61 3.67 -5.23
C ALA A 50 -5.49 2.26 -4.65
N LEU A 51 -4.31 1.63 -4.75
CA LEU A 51 -4.09 0.29 -4.18
C LEU A 51 -4.16 0.29 -2.65
N LEU A 52 -3.57 1.29 -1.98
CA LEU A 52 -3.72 1.45 -0.53
C LEU A 52 -5.19 1.68 -0.15
N ALA A 53 -5.88 2.56 -0.87
CA ALA A 53 -7.29 2.85 -0.64
C ALA A 53 -8.17 1.59 -0.82
N LEU A 54 -7.91 0.77 -1.84
CA LEU A 54 -8.61 -0.50 -2.05
C LEU A 54 -8.36 -1.48 -0.91
N SER A 55 -7.10 -1.63 -0.48
CA SER A 55 -6.75 -2.45 0.68
C SER A 55 -7.48 -1.99 1.94
N VAL A 56 -7.45 -0.69 2.23
CA VAL A 56 -8.14 -0.10 3.38
C VAL A 56 -9.65 -0.28 3.29
N LEU A 57 -10.25 -0.06 2.11
CA LEU A 57 -11.68 -0.22 1.91
C LEU A 57 -12.13 -1.63 2.26
N ALA A 58 -11.44 -2.64 1.72
CA ALA A 58 -11.76 -4.03 1.95
C ALA A 58 -11.49 -4.46 3.40
N ASP A 59 -10.35 -4.05 3.98
CA ASP A 59 -10.00 -4.37 5.36
C ASP A 59 -10.95 -3.70 6.36
N SER A 60 -11.21 -2.39 6.20
CA SER A 60 -12.12 -1.64 7.06
C SER A 60 -13.54 -2.17 6.96
N ALA A 61 -14.03 -2.52 5.76
CA ALA A 61 -15.36 -3.11 5.61
C ALA A 61 -15.49 -4.42 6.41
N MET A 62 -14.46 -5.27 6.41
CA MET A 62 -14.45 -6.52 7.15
C MET A 62 -14.31 -6.31 8.66
N GLU A 63 -13.28 -5.58 9.10
CA GLU A 63 -13.00 -5.42 10.53
C GLU A 63 -14.05 -4.55 11.23
N HIS A 64 -14.61 -3.55 10.55
CA HIS A 64 -15.67 -2.74 11.12
C HIS A 64 -17.02 -3.48 11.13
N TYR A 65 -17.26 -4.37 10.15
CA TYR A 65 -18.39 -5.30 10.21
C TYR A 65 -18.25 -6.28 11.38
N ARG A 66 -17.04 -6.81 11.65
CA ARG A 66 -16.78 -7.62 12.85
C ARG A 66 -17.06 -6.85 14.13
N GLY A 67 -16.75 -5.56 14.15
CA GLY A 67 -17.13 -4.62 15.24
C GLY A 67 -18.58 -4.13 15.19
N SER A 68 -19.43 -4.71 14.33
CA SER A 68 -20.85 -4.35 14.14
C SER A 68 -21.12 -2.87 13.83
N PHE A 69 -20.11 -2.11 13.39
CA PHE A 69 -20.19 -0.65 13.24
C PHE A 69 -20.74 0.07 14.49
N ASP A 70 -20.40 -0.43 15.68
CA ASP A 70 -20.90 0.09 16.96
C ASP A 70 -20.69 1.61 17.13
N ASN A 71 -19.58 2.15 16.60
CA ASN A 71 -19.34 3.58 16.50
C ASN A 71 -19.64 4.08 15.07
N PRO A 72 -20.51 5.09 14.87
CA PRO A 72 -20.78 5.67 13.55
C PRO A 72 -19.54 6.17 12.79
N ALA A 73 -18.47 6.56 13.50
CA ALA A 73 -17.19 6.93 12.87
C ALA A 73 -16.54 5.78 12.08
N MET A 74 -16.95 4.53 12.32
CA MET A 74 -16.49 3.35 11.58
C MET A 74 -16.92 3.37 10.11
N TYR A 75 -17.93 4.17 9.72
CA TYR A 75 -18.30 4.36 8.31
C TYR A 75 -17.37 5.32 7.57
N THR A 76 -16.68 6.22 8.27
CA THR A 76 -15.78 7.22 7.68
C THR A 76 -14.73 6.59 6.76
N PRO A 77 -13.93 5.58 7.18
CA PRO A 77 -12.92 5.01 6.30
C PRO A 77 -13.52 4.33 5.06
N LEU A 78 -14.75 3.79 5.08
CA LEU A 78 -15.38 3.20 3.90
C LEU A 78 -15.67 4.26 2.83
N VAL A 79 -16.27 5.38 3.23
CA VAL A 79 -16.57 6.50 2.34
C VAL A 79 -15.28 7.10 1.80
N VAL A 80 -14.35 7.44 2.70
CA VAL A 80 -13.13 8.16 2.34
C VAL A 80 -12.17 7.30 1.51
N SER A 81 -12.03 6.01 1.81
CA SER A 81 -11.22 5.09 0.99
C SER A 81 -11.86 4.82 -0.37
N THR A 82 -13.19 4.78 -0.48
CA THR A 82 -13.87 4.69 -1.78
C THR A 82 -13.61 5.92 -2.63
N LEU A 83 -13.74 7.12 -2.05
CA LEU A 83 -13.42 8.36 -2.75
C LEU A 83 -11.95 8.41 -3.17
N SER A 84 -11.03 8.04 -2.28
CA SER A 84 -9.59 7.99 -2.55
C SER A 84 -9.24 6.98 -3.66
N LEU A 85 -9.89 5.81 -3.67
CA LEU A 85 -9.76 4.81 -4.72
C LEU A 85 -10.19 5.38 -6.08
N LEU A 86 -11.37 6.00 -6.16
CA LEU A 86 -11.87 6.59 -7.39
C LEU A 86 -10.99 7.76 -7.87
N ALA A 87 -10.55 8.61 -6.95
CA ALA A 87 -9.62 9.70 -7.24
C ALA A 87 -8.28 9.16 -7.79
N GLY A 88 -7.74 8.10 -7.20
CA GLY A 88 -6.49 7.45 -7.64
C GLY A 88 -6.61 6.74 -8.98
N LEU A 89 -7.73 6.09 -9.26
CA LEU A 89 -7.99 5.50 -10.57
C LEU A 89 -8.12 6.57 -11.65
N HIS A 90 -8.84 7.66 -11.38
CA HIS A 90 -8.97 8.80 -12.27
C HIS A 90 -7.61 9.50 -12.48
N GLY A 91 -6.88 9.80 -11.41
CA GLY A 91 -5.54 10.41 -11.49
C GLY A 91 -4.50 9.50 -12.14
N GLY A 92 -4.64 8.18 -12.07
CA GLY A 92 -3.73 7.24 -12.73
C GLY A 92 -3.89 7.21 -14.26
N SER A 93 -5.10 7.48 -14.76
CA SER A 93 -5.39 7.58 -16.20
C SER A 93 -5.22 9.00 -16.74
N ASP A 94 -5.30 10.01 -15.88
CA ASP A 94 -5.20 11.41 -16.24
C ASP A 94 -3.76 11.86 -16.58
N ARG A 95 -3.60 12.45 -17.77
CA ARG A 95 -2.35 13.01 -18.29
C ARG A 95 -2.27 14.53 -18.19
N GLU A 96 -3.33 15.18 -17.68
CA GLU A 96 -3.40 16.63 -17.56
C GLU A 96 -2.29 17.15 -16.63
N PRO A 97 -1.49 18.14 -17.07
CA PRO A 97 -0.49 18.74 -16.21
C PRO A 97 -1.03 19.55 -15.04
N ALA A 98 -2.24 20.09 -15.10
CA ALA A 98 -2.81 20.82 -13.98
C ALA A 98 -3.30 19.89 -12.85
N ARG A 99 -3.23 20.34 -11.59
CA ARG A 99 -3.86 19.64 -10.46
C ARG A 99 -5.37 19.63 -10.60
N HIS A 100 -5.98 18.58 -10.04
CA HIS A 100 -7.43 18.47 -9.93
C HIS A 100 -7.87 18.73 -8.49
N ARG A 101 -8.45 19.91 -8.23
CA ARG A 101 -8.81 20.38 -6.87
C ARG A 101 -9.69 19.39 -6.07
N VAL A 102 -10.60 18.70 -6.73
CA VAL A 102 -11.46 17.69 -6.07
C VAL A 102 -10.65 16.46 -5.64
N ARG A 103 -9.72 15.98 -6.47
CA ARG A 103 -8.86 14.84 -6.10
C ARG A 103 -7.98 15.21 -4.92
N ASP A 104 -7.37 16.40 -4.99
CA ASP A 104 -6.54 16.95 -3.92
C ASP A 104 -7.31 17.04 -2.59
N SER A 105 -8.56 17.54 -2.62
CA SER A 105 -9.42 17.62 -1.43
C SER A 105 -9.78 16.23 -0.87
N VAL A 106 -10.06 15.25 -1.75
CA VAL A 106 -10.31 13.86 -1.35
C VAL A 106 -9.09 13.24 -0.68
N TYR A 107 -7.90 13.46 -1.25
CA TYR A 107 -6.65 12.96 -0.70
C TYR A 107 -6.30 13.59 0.65
N LEU A 108 -6.51 14.89 0.81
CA LEU A 108 -6.35 15.56 2.09
C LEU A 108 -7.34 15.00 3.13
N GLY A 109 -8.60 14.80 2.73
CA GLY A 109 -9.62 14.15 3.57
C GLY A 109 -9.21 12.73 3.99
N ALA A 110 -8.65 11.93 3.08
CA ALA A 110 -8.09 10.62 3.38
C ALA A 110 -6.92 10.66 4.36
N ALA A 111 -5.99 11.60 4.18
CA ALA A 111 -4.88 11.77 5.10
C ALA A 111 -5.36 12.11 6.52
N LEU A 112 -6.29 13.06 6.64
CA LEU A 112 -6.87 13.47 7.93
C LEU A 112 -7.68 12.35 8.59
N ALA A 113 -8.50 11.63 7.82
CA ALA A 113 -9.24 10.47 8.32
C ALA A 113 -8.31 9.35 8.79
N GLY A 114 -7.19 9.12 8.09
CA GLY A 114 -6.15 8.19 8.50
C GLY A 114 -5.52 8.58 9.84
N ILE A 115 -5.15 9.86 10.03
CA ILE A 115 -4.62 10.37 11.31
C ILE A 115 -5.62 10.15 12.44
N ALA A 116 -6.88 10.55 12.24
CA ALA A 116 -7.93 10.39 13.25
C ALA A 116 -8.16 8.90 13.57
N GLY A 117 -8.25 8.05 12.54
CA GLY A 117 -8.41 6.60 12.67
C GLY A 117 -7.26 5.96 13.45
N THR A 118 -6.02 6.38 13.21
CA THR A 118 -4.85 5.90 13.96
C THR A 118 -5.00 6.25 15.44
N GLY A 119 -5.42 7.47 15.76
CA GLY A 119 -5.74 7.87 17.14
C GLY A 119 -6.82 6.99 17.79
N PHE A 120 -7.94 6.75 17.09
CA PHE A 120 -9.00 5.87 17.58
C PHE A 120 -8.53 4.43 17.82
N HIS A 121 -7.71 3.89 16.91
CA HIS A 121 -7.23 2.51 17.00
C HIS A 121 -6.19 2.36 18.13
N LEU A 122 -5.28 3.32 18.29
CA LEU A 122 -4.35 3.35 19.42
C LEU A 122 -5.10 3.43 20.74
N TYR A 123 -6.08 4.33 20.86
CA TYR A 123 -6.92 4.43 22.05
C TYR A 123 -7.68 3.12 22.31
N ASN A 124 -8.19 2.45 21.27
CA ASN A 124 -8.88 1.17 21.41
C ASN A 124 -7.96 0.07 21.99
N ILE A 125 -6.70 0.03 21.57
CA ILE A 125 -5.73 -0.93 22.10
C ILE A 125 -5.37 -0.62 23.55
N THR A 126 -5.06 0.64 23.86
CA THR A 126 -4.55 1.03 25.19
C THR A 126 -5.64 1.03 26.25
N LYS A 127 -6.90 1.30 25.90
CA LYS A 127 -8.02 1.28 26.86
C LYS A 127 -8.47 -0.13 27.27
N ARG A 128 -8.15 -1.15 26.46
CA ARG A 128 -8.53 -2.54 26.77
C ARG A 128 -7.70 -3.06 27.93
N PRO A 129 -8.25 -3.95 28.79
CA PRO A 129 -7.46 -4.66 29.77
C PRO A 129 -6.23 -5.32 29.12
N GLY A 130 -5.07 -5.19 29.76
CA GLY A 130 -3.79 -5.70 29.24
C GLY A 130 -3.06 -4.78 28.25
N GLY A 131 -3.62 -3.63 27.85
CA GLY A 131 -2.92 -2.61 27.06
C GLY A 131 -2.22 -3.18 25.81
N TRP A 132 -0.91 -3.00 25.69
CA TRP A 132 -0.07 -3.49 24.57
C TRP A 132 0.23 -5.01 24.59
N SER A 133 -0.63 -5.83 25.19
CA SER A 133 -0.47 -7.29 25.17
C SER A 133 -0.58 -7.88 23.76
N TRP A 134 0.04 -9.06 23.56
CA TRP A 134 -0.10 -9.84 22.32
C TRP A 134 -1.56 -10.07 21.93
N HIS A 135 -2.43 -10.30 22.92
CA HIS A 135 -3.86 -10.50 22.68
C HIS A 135 -4.49 -9.28 22.02
N ASN A 136 -4.24 -8.07 22.55
CA ASN A 136 -4.82 -6.85 21.97
C ASN A 136 -4.19 -6.52 20.62
N LEU A 137 -2.89 -6.74 20.44
CA LEU A 137 -2.23 -6.55 19.15
C LEU A 137 -2.78 -7.50 18.06
N PHE A 138 -3.22 -8.70 18.42
CA PHE A 138 -3.75 -9.68 17.48
C PHE A 138 -5.24 -9.53 17.17
N TYR A 139 -6.04 -9.04 18.12
CA TYR A 139 -7.51 -9.13 18.06
C TYR A 139 -8.26 -7.82 18.31
N ALA A 140 -7.55 -6.73 18.67
CA ALA A 140 -8.16 -5.41 18.75
C ALA A 140 -8.13 -4.71 17.37
N ALA A 141 -8.41 -3.40 17.36
CA ALA A 141 -8.42 -2.60 16.14
C ALA A 141 -7.02 -2.54 15.49
N PRO A 142 -6.84 -2.93 14.22
CA PRO A 142 -5.54 -2.97 13.57
C PRO A 142 -5.00 -1.57 13.27
N ILE A 143 -3.75 -1.25 13.63
CA ILE A 143 -3.17 0.10 13.44
C ILE A 143 -2.80 0.37 11.96
N GLY A 144 -2.61 -0.69 11.17
CA GLY A 144 -2.24 -0.60 9.76
C GLY A 144 -3.24 0.09 8.88
N ALA A 145 -4.50 -0.34 8.92
CA ALA A 145 -5.54 0.19 8.05
C ALA A 145 -5.64 1.73 8.08
N PRO A 146 -5.74 2.40 9.24
CA PRO A 146 -5.77 3.86 9.25
C PRO A 146 -4.44 4.50 8.83
N THR A 147 -3.30 3.88 9.13
CA THR A 147 -1.98 4.36 8.66
C THR A 147 -1.84 4.23 7.14
N ALA A 148 -2.36 3.16 6.55
CA ALA A 148 -2.44 2.96 5.11
C ALA A 148 -3.38 3.96 4.44
N LEU A 149 -4.47 4.36 5.11
CA LEU A 149 -5.35 5.42 4.64
C LEU A 149 -4.65 6.79 4.65
N LEU A 150 -3.89 7.06 5.71
CA LEU A 150 -3.02 8.24 5.78
C LEU A 150 -2.04 8.27 4.60
N LEU A 151 -1.33 7.16 4.37
CA LEU A 151 -0.38 7.06 3.26
C LEU A 151 -1.07 7.15 1.89
N SER A 152 -2.25 6.56 1.72
CA SER A 152 -3.06 6.71 0.50
C SER A 152 -3.35 8.18 0.21
N GLY A 153 -3.85 8.93 1.21
CA GLY A 153 -4.11 10.35 1.08
C GLY A 153 -2.84 11.17 0.82
N ALA A 154 -1.78 10.95 1.59
CA ALA A 154 -0.52 11.68 1.45
C ALA A 154 0.12 11.50 0.05
N LEU A 155 0.19 10.27 -0.44
CA LEU A 155 0.75 9.97 -1.77
C LEU A 155 -0.13 10.53 -2.89
N GLY A 156 -1.46 10.48 -2.73
CA GLY A 156 -2.39 11.11 -3.66
C GLY A 156 -2.24 12.64 -3.71
N ALA A 157 -2.17 13.31 -2.56
CA ALA A 157 -1.98 14.76 -2.50
C ALA A 157 -0.63 15.19 -3.11
N VAL A 158 0.44 14.42 -2.85
CA VAL A 158 1.73 14.62 -3.51
C VAL A 158 1.61 14.49 -5.03
N SER A 159 0.81 13.54 -5.52
CA SER A 159 0.60 13.38 -6.96
C SER A 159 -0.03 14.61 -7.62
N GLU A 160 -0.98 15.28 -6.95
CA GLU A 160 -1.59 16.51 -7.45
C GLU A 160 -0.63 17.69 -7.36
N ARG A 161 0.20 17.74 -6.32
CA ARG A 161 1.24 18.77 -6.21
C ARG A 161 2.31 18.65 -7.29
N LEU A 162 2.72 17.43 -7.64
CA LEU A 162 3.68 17.18 -8.71
C LEU A 162 3.15 17.56 -10.10
N ARG A 163 1.82 17.59 -10.29
CA ARG A 163 1.18 18.11 -11.51
C ARG A 163 1.37 19.62 -11.61
N ASP A 164 1.03 20.36 -10.55
CA ASP A 164 1.12 21.83 -10.51
C ASP A 164 2.55 22.40 -10.52
N GLU A 165 3.55 21.63 -10.06
CA GLU A 165 4.96 22.07 -9.97
C GLU A 165 5.89 21.30 -10.94
N PRO A 166 5.72 21.35 -12.28
CA PRO A 166 6.56 20.58 -13.20
C PRO A 166 7.93 21.23 -13.49
N ALA A 167 8.16 22.48 -13.06
CA ALA A 167 9.27 23.31 -13.54
C ALA A 167 10.37 23.60 -12.50
N HIS A 168 10.15 23.29 -11.22
CA HIS A 168 11.14 23.42 -10.14
C HIS A 168 11.29 22.07 -9.45
N GLU A 169 12.50 21.73 -9.00
CA GLU A 169 12.73 20.54 -8.16
C GLU A 169 11.76 20.57 -6.99
N PRO A 170 10.71 19.72 -7.00
CA PRO A 170 9.62 19.86 -6.03
C PRO A 170 10.18 19.55 -4.65
N ARG A 171 9.76 20.33 -3.65
CA ARG A 171 10.24 20.16 -2.26
C ARG A 171 9.09 19.80 -1.33
N LEU A 172 9.32 18.77 -0.51
CA LEU A 172 8.41 18.31 0.54
C LEU A 172 9.16 18.38 1.88
N PHE A 173 8.53 19.00 2.88
CA PHE A 173 9.13 19.16 4.21
C PHE A 173 10.54 19.78 4.21
N GLY A 174 10.80 20.72 3.28
CA GLY A 174 12.10 21.36 3.11
C GLY A 174 13.17 20.50 2.40
N MET A 175 12.86 19.25 2.07
CA MET A 175 13.73 18.31 1.34
C MET A 175 13.31 18.22 -0.13
N PRO A 176 14.21 17.83 -1.05
CA PRO A 176 13.82 17.36 -2.38
C PRO A 176 12.73 16.27 -2.29
N ALA A 177 11.72 16.33 -3.16
CA ALA A 177 10.53 15.47 -3.04
C ALA A 177 10.85 13.98 -3.17
N GLY A 178 11.72 13.59 -4.10
CA GLY A 178 12.22 12.22 -4.25
C GLY A 178 12.90 11.72 -2.98
N GLN A 179 13.73 12.55 -2.35
CA GLN A 179 14.32 12.25 -1.04
C GLN A 179 13.25 12.05 0.05
N ALA A 180 12.33 13.01 0.20
CA ALA A 180 11.28 12.93 1.21
C ALA A 180 10.37 11.72 1.01
N LEU A 181 9.98 11.43 -0.24
CA LEU A 181 9.10 10.32 -0.60
C LEU A 181 9.79 8.97 -0.45
N ALA A 182 11.10 8.90 -0.69
CA ALA A 182 11.88 7.71 -0.40
C ALA A 182 11.92 7.41 1.11
N LEU A 183 12.05 8.44 1.96
CA LEU A 183 11.97 8.30 3.43
C LEU A 183 10.57 7.86 3.88
N VAL A 184 9.51 8.53 3.42
CA VAL A 184 8.12 8.19 3.76
C VAL A 184 7.79 6.77 3.31
N THR A 185 8.20 6.37 2.10
CA THR A 185 7.95 5.01 1.59
C THR A 185 8.75 3.97 2.38
N SER A 186 10.02 4.24 2.71
CA SER A 186 10.84 3.36 3.55
C SER A 186 10.18 3.16 4.92
N ALA A 187 9.75 4.23 5.57
CA ALA A 187 9.03 4.17 6.85
C ALA A 187 7.70 3.39 6.72
N GLY A 188 6.95 3.61 5.64
CA GLY A 188 5.74 2.85 5.33
C GLY A 188 6.01 1.34 5.22
N LEU A 189 7.07 0.94 4.51
CA LEU A 189 7.46 -0.47 4.38
C LEU A 189 7.87 -1.08 5.73
N VAL A 190 8.51 -0.31 6.63
CA VAL A 190 8.83 -0.77 7.99
C VAL A 190 7.55 -0.95 8.81
N GLY A 191 6.59 -0.03 8.70
CA GLY A 191 5.27 -0.18 9.35
C GLY A 191 4.55 -1.45 8.90
N THR A 192 4.44 -1.66 7.58
CA THR A 192 3.84 -2.87 7.01
C THR A 192 4.61 -4.14 7.39
N LEU A 193 5.95 -4.07 7.51
CA LEU A 193 6.78 -5.16 8.01
C LEU A 193 6.39 -5.55 9.45
N GLY A 194 6.17 -4.56 10.32
CA GLY A 194 5.74 -4.79 11.71
C GLY A 194 4.40 -5.55 11.76
N GLU A 195 3.43 -5.14 10.94
CA GLU A 195 2.13 -5.80 10.89
C GLU A 195 2.19 -7.21 10.32
N VAL A 196 2.91 -7.41 9.20
CA VAL A 196 3.02 -8.75 8.63
C VAL A 196 3.76 -9.69 9.58
N ALA A 197 4.80 -9.22 10.27
CA ALA A 197 5.51 -10.02 11.27
C ALA A 197 4.57 -10.43 12.41
N LEU A 198 3.80 -9.48 12.93
CA LEU A 198 2.81 -9.71 13.98
C LEU A 198 1.73 -10.72 13.54
N LEU A 199 1.13 -10.51 12.38
CA LEU A 199 0.01 -11.33 11.90
C LEU A 199 0.47 -12.70 11.38
N HIS A 200 1.68 -12.82 10.84
CA HIS A 200 2.27 -14.11 10.49
C HIS A 200 2.72 -14.89 11.73
N PHE A 201 3.19 -14.20 12.77
CA PHE A 201 3.46 -14.80 14.07
C PHE A 201 2.18 -15.33 14.72
N ARG A 202 1.07 -14.58 14.65
CA ARG A 202 -0.27 -15.07 15.05
C ARG A 202 -0.66 -16.35 14.30
N GLY A 203 -0.29 -16.46 13.02
CA GLY A 203 -0.47 -17.65 12.19
C GLY A 203 0.66 -18.70 12.31
N SER A 204 1.55 -18.54 13.28
CA SER A 204 2.67 -19.44 13.61
C SER A 204 3.63 -19.77 12.45
N PHE A 205 3.71 -18.92 11.41
CA PHE A 205 4.58 -19.15 10.25
C PHE A 205 4.48 -20.55 9.63
N GLN A 206 3.29 -21.17 9.68
CA GLN A 206 3.06 -22.56 9.29
C GLN A 206 3.40 -22.88 7.82
N ASN A 207 3.57 -21.86 6.96
CA ASN A 207 4.00 -22.02 5.58
C ASN A 207 5.30 -21.24 5.35
N PRO A 208 6.36 -21.85 4.79
CA PRO A 208 7.63 -21.17 4.51
C PRO A 208 7.49 -19.88 3.66
N VAL A 209 6.47 -19.79 2.81
CA VAL A 209 6.18 -18.59 2.00
C VAL A 209 5.85 -17.37 2.88
N MET A 210 5.38 -17.58 4.13
CA MET A 210 5.12 -16.50 5.09
C MET A 210 6.39 -15.74 5.48
N TYR A 211 7.59 -16.29 5.26
CA TYR A 211 8.86 -15.58 5.49
C TYR A 211 9.24 -14.64 4.34
N ALA A 212 8.67 -14.80 3.13
CA ALA A 212 8.98 -13.93 2.00
C ALA A 212 8.75 -12.43 2.31
N PRO A 213 7.60 -12.01 2.89
CA PRO A 213 7.40 -10.60 3.29
C PRO A 213 8.18 -10.18 4.54
N ILE A 214 8.88 -11.09 5.21
CA ILE A 214 9.80 -10.77 6.32
C ILE A 214 11.21 -10.50 5.81
N VAL A 215 11.59 -11.08 4.66
CA VAL A 215 12.93 -10.93 4.08
C VAL A 215 12.97 -9.86 3.00
N ILE A 216 12.01 -9.86 2.08
CA ILE A 216 12.07 -9.04 0.86
C ILE A 216 11.83 -7.54 1.14
N PRO A 217 10.71 -7.12 1.78
CA PRO A 217 10.44 -5.71 2.04
C PRO A 217 11.47 -4.98 2.91
N PRO A 218 12.07 -5.55 3.98
CA PRO A 218 13.10 -4.84 4.73
C PRO A 218 14.34 -4.51 3.88
N VAL A 219 14.73 -5.38 2.94
CA VAL A 219 15.82 -5.07 1.99
C VAL A 219 15.42 -3.89 1.09
N ALA A 220 14.22 -3.91 0.52
CA ALA A 220 13.71 -2.79 -0.29
C ALA A 220 13.65 -1.47 0.51
N SER A 221 13.23 -1.54 1.78
CA SER A 221 13.18 -0.38 2.67
C SER A 221 14.58 0.18 2.97
N ALA A 222 15.55 -0.68 3.30
CA ALA A 222 16.93 -0.26 3.54
C ALA A 222 17.57 0.36 2.29
N LEU A 223 17.29 -0.19 1.11
CA LEU A 223 17.75 0.37 -0.16
C LEU A 223 17.10 1.73 -0.47
N LEU A 224 15.82 1.91 -0.16
CA LEU A 224 15.14 3.21 -0.27
C LEU A 224 15.70 4.23 0.72
N LEU A 225 15.95 3.84 1.97
CA LEU A 225 16.59 4.71 2.95
C LEU A 225 17.99 5.15 2.48
N ASN A 226 18.81 4.22 1.99
CA ASN A 226 20.10 4.55 1.41
C ASN A 226 19.97 5.49 0.19
N THR A 227 18.94 5.29 -0.64
CA THR A 227 18.64 6.14 -1.80
C THR A 227 18.28 7.57 -1.37
N ALA A 228 17.54 7.72 -0.27
CA ALA A 228 17.19 9.02 0.29
C ALA A 228 18.40 9.77 0.86
N LEU A 229 19.30 9.06 1.56
CA LEU A 229 20.43 9.67 2.27
C LEU A 229 21.65 9.94 1.40
N ALA A 230 21.84 9.16 0.34
CA ALA A 230 22.99 9.29 -0.54
C ALA A 230 22.71 10.28 -1.69
N ALA A 231 23.78 10.68 -2.38
CA ALA A 231 23.69 11.54 -3.55
C ALA A 231 22.78 10.95 -4.65
N PRO A 232 22.03 11.81 -5.38
CA PRO A 232 21.29 11.44 -6.58
C PRO A 232 22.16 10.66 -7.58
N ARG A 233 21.71 9.47 -7.97
CA ARG A 233 22.32 8.64 -9.02
C ARG A 233 21.40 7.48 -9.34
N GLU A 234 21.59 6.85 -10.50
CA GLU A 234 20.87 5.63 -10.85
C GLU A 234 21.06 4.50 -9.82
N ARG A 235 19.97 3.81 -9.48
CA ARG A 235 19.95 2.69 -8.52
C ARG A 235 19.25 1.45 -9.11
N PRO A 236 19.85 0.74 -10.09
CA PRO A 236 19.20 -0.42 -10.72
C PRO A 236 18.85 -1.53 -9.72
N PHE A 237 19.68 -1.74 -8.68
CA PHE A 237 19.43 -2.73 -7.64
C PHE A 237 18.23 -2.36 -6.74
N THR A 238 18.13 -1.10 -6.31
CA THR A 238 16.94 -0.59 -5.59
C THR A 238 15.68 -0.78 -6.45
N ARG A 239 15.76 -0.42 -7.73
CA ARG A 239 14.66 -0.56 -8.69
C ARG A 239 14.20 -2.02 -8.83
N LEU A 240 15.14 -2.96 -8.91
CA LEU A 240 14.84 -4.40 -8.97
C LEU A 240 14.12 -4.88 -7.71
N TRP A 241 14.62 -4.54 -6.52
CA TRP A 241 14.00 -4.94 -5.25
C TRP A 241 12.59 -4.35 -5.05
N LEU A 242 12.36 -3.12 -5.50
CA LEU A 242 11.01 -2.54 -5.48
C LEU A 242 10.07 -3.27 -6.45
N ARG A 243 10.55 -3.69 -7.63
CA ARG A 243 9.73 -4.52 -8.55
C ARG A 243 9.42 -5.90 -7.95
N ILE A 244 10.38 -6.53 -7.29
CA ILE A 244 10.17 -7.80 -6.57
C ILE A 244 9.15 -7.60 -5.45
N THR A 245 9.27 -6.54 -4.66
CA THR A 245 8.31 -6.20 -3.59
C THR A 245 6.92 -5.90 -4.16
N THR A 246 6.86 -5.28 -5.35
CA THR A 246 5.60 -5.06 -6.08
C THR A 246 4.92 -6.38 -6.43
N ALA A 247 5.67 -7.32 -6.99
CA ALA A 247 5.16 -8.65 -7.30
C ALA A 247 4.73 -9.43 -6.06
N LEU A 248 5.51 -9.35 -4.98
CA LEU A 248 5.26 -10.02 -3.72
C LEU A 248 3.85 -9.71 -3.18
N GLY A 249 3.43 -8.44 -3.18
CA GLY A 249 2.10 -8.09 -2.69
C GLY A 249 0.96 -8.73 -3.51
N PHE A 250 1.04 -8.73 -4.83
CA PHE A 250 0.05 -9.39 -5.70
C PHE A 250 0.06 -10.91 -5.55
N ILE A 251 1.25 -11.52 -5.52
CA ILE A 251 1.40 -12.97 -5.29
C ILE A 251 0.86 -13.35 -3.90
N GLY A 252 1.07 -12.51 -2.89
CA GLY A 252 0.57 -12.68 -1.54
C GLY A 252 -0.95 -12.79 -1.47
N VAL A 253 -1.70 -12.02 -2.29
CA VAL A 253 -3.16 -12.17 -2.40
C VAL A 253 -3.53 -13.59 -2.82
N GLY A 254 -2.81 -14.17 -3.79
CA GLY A 254 -3.03 -15.55 -4.23
C GLY A 254 -2.79 -16.58 -3.12
N PHE A 255 -1.72 -16.41 -2.34
CA PHE A 255 -1.45 -17.27 -1.19
C PHE A 255 -2.50 -17.11 -0.08
N HIS A 256 -2.95 -15.89 0.21
CA HIS A 256 -4.01 -15.64 1.19
C HIS A 256 -5.34 -16.24 0.72
N ALA A 257 -5.69 -16.09 -0.56
CA ALA A 257 -6.84 -16.71 -1.19
C ALA A 257 -6.80 -18.25 -1.08
N ARG A 258 -5.63 -18.85 -1.31
CA ARG A 258 -5.42 -20.29 -1.07
C ARG A 258 -5.60 -20.66 0.40
N GLY A 259 -5.14 -19.83 1.33
CA GLY A 259 -5.35 -20.02 2.77
C GLY A 259 -6.84 -20.06 3.13
N VAL A 260 -7.61 -19.05 2.68
CA VAL A 260 -9.08 -19.01 2.85
C VAL A 260 -9.74 -20.26 2.24
N ALA A 261 -9.32 -20.66 1.04
CA ALA A 261 -9.86 -21.84 0.36
C ALA A 261 -9.65 -23.14 1.13
N ARG A 262 -8.59 -23.26 1.94
CA ARG A 262 -8.23 -24.48 2.68
C ARG A 262 -8.98 -24.63 4.00
N ASN A 263 -9.67 -23.59 4.46
CA ASN A 263 -10.52 -23.68 5.63
C ASN A 263 -11.73 -24.61 5.36
N ARG A 264 -12.37 -25.09 6.43
CA ARG A 264 -13.57 -25.96 6.33
C ARG A 264 -14.64 -25.29 5.46
N GLY A 265 -15.13 -26.01 4.46
CA GLY A 265 -16.11 -25.49 3.48
C GLY A 265 -15.53 -24.56 2.40
N GLY A 266 -14.26 -24.16 2.50
CA GLY A 266 -13.56 -23.32 1.53
C GLY A 266 -14.33 -22.04 1.17
N TRP A 267 -14.29 -21.65 -0.10
CA TRP A 267 -15.02 -20.47 -0.60
C TRP A 267 -16.54 -20.60 -0.55
N ARG A 268 -17.10 -21.81 -0.45
CA ARG A 268 -18.54 -21.97 -0.24
C ARG A 268 -18.98 -21.44 1.13
N ASN A 269 -18.06 -21.37 2.08
CA ASN A 269 -18.23 -20.81 3.41
C ASN A 269 -17.44 -19.48 3.56
N TRP A 270 -17.47 -18.63 2.52
CA TRP A 270 -16.69 -17.40 2.47
C TRP A 270 -17.02 -16.43 3.63
N SER A 271 -18.29 -16.36 4.05
CA SER A 271 -18.75 -15.46 5.11
C SER A 271 -18.11 -15.75 6.47
N GLN A 272 -17.64 -16.98 6.69
CA GLN A 272 -16.86 -17.35 7.88
C GLN A 272 -15.35 -17.32 7.57
N ASN A 273 -14.96 -17.81 6.40
CA ASN A 273 -13.55 -18.04 6.07
C ASN A 273 -12.79 -16.77 5.70
N LEU A 274 -13.45 -15.70 5.26
CA LEU A 274 -12.81 -14.38 5.10
C LEU A 274 -12.38 -13.80 6.46
N PHE A 275 -13.17 -14.02 7.51
CA PHE A 275 -12.89 -13.49 8.84
C PHE A 275 -11.88 -14.34 9.61
N ASN A 276 -11.95 -15.67 9.49
CA ASN A 276 -11.05 -16.57 10.20
C ASN A 276 -9.76 -16.90 9.44
N GLY A 277 -9.74 -16.64 8.13
CA GLY A 277 -8.61 -16.90 7.27
C GLY A 277 -7.56 -15.78 7.31
N PRO A 278 -6.52 -15.90 6.48
CA PRO A 278 -5.55 -14.81 6.29
C PRO A 278 -6.22 -13.60 5.62
N PRO A 279 -5.82 -12.36 5.97
CA PRO A 279 -6.45 -11.14 5.47
C PRO A 279 -6.10 -10.90 4.00
N LEU A 280 -7.04 -11.13 3.08
CA LEU A 280 -6.85 -10.88 1.64
C LEU A 280 -6.42 -9.45 1.28
N PRO A 281 -6.92 -8.39 1.95
CA PRO A 281 -6.57 -7.01 1.59
C PRO A 281 -5.18 -6.57 2.03
N ALA A 282 -4.49 -7.32 2.88
CA ALA A 282 -3.23 -6.89 3.47
C ALA A 282 -2.05 -6.92 2.46
N PRO A 283 -1.80 -7.98 1.67
CA PRO A 283 -0.63 -8.06 0.80
C PRO A 283 -0.46 -6.92 -0.23
N PRO A 284 -1.50 -6.37 -0.88
CA PRO A 284 -1.36 -5.27 -1.84
C PRO A 284 -0.75 -3.99 -1.27
N SER A 285 -0.73 -3.79 0.05
CA SER A 285 -0.03 -2.66 0.69
C SER A 285 1.47 -2.64 0.34
N PHE A 286 2.13 -3.80 0.28
CA PHE A 286 3.52 -3.90 -0.20
C PHE A 286 3.64 -3.48 -1.67
N SER A 287 2.69 -3.88 -2.51
CA SER A 287 2.68 -3.46 -3.92
C SER A 287 2.52 -1.97 -4.06
N ALA A 288 1.60 -1.38 -3.30
CA ALA A 288 1.35 0.05 -3.34
C ALA A 288 2.56 0.86 -2.87
N LEU A 289 3.16 0.50 -1.73
CA LEU A 289 4.34 1.19 -1.22
C LEU A 289 5.55 1.01 -2.14
N ALA A 290 5.75 -0.18 -2.71
CA ALA A 290 6.84 -0.39 -3.66
C ALA A 290 6.66 0.43 -4.96
N LEU A 291 5.42 0.61 -5.44
CA LEU A 291 5.13 1.52 -6.57
C LEU A 291 5.42 2.97 -6.21
N ALA A 292 5.06 3.42 -5.00
CA ALA A 292 5.45 4.75 -4.50
C ALA A 292 6.97 4.89 -4.43
N GLY A 293 7.67 3.84 -4.00
CA GLY A 293 9.13 3.82 -3.96
C GLY A 293 9.77 3.90 -5.34
N LEU A 294 9.17 3.26 -6.35
CA LEU A 294 9.63 3.39 -7.73
C LEU A 294 9.42 4.81 -8.27
N ALA A 295 8.30 5.45 -7.94
CA ALA A 295 8.04 6.84 -8.30
C ALA A 295 9.03 7.79 -7.59
N ALA A 296 9.26 7.59 -6.29
CA ALA A 296 10.24 8.34 -5.51
C ALA A 296 11.65 8.17 -6.05
N LEU A 297 12.05 6.95 -6.42
CA LEU A 297 13.35 6.67 -7.02
C LEU A 297 13.54 7.43 -8.35
N ARG A 298 12.52 7.46 -9.22
CA ARG A 298 12.59 8.23 -10.47
C ARG A 298 12.82 9.72 -10.23
N LEU A 299 12.11 10.32 -9.26
CA LEU A 299 12.36 11.72 -8.88
C LEU A 299 13.78 11.88 -8.33
N ARG A 300 14.19 11.01 -7.41
CA ARG A 300 15.48 11.07 -6.74
C ARG A 300 16.67 10.97 -7.70
N GLU A 301 16.51 10.25 -8.81
CA GLU A 301 17.53 10.14 -9.86
C GLU A 301 17.70 11.42 -10.69
N THR A 302 16.72 12.33 -10.66
CA THR A 302 16.73 13.60 -11.41
C THR A 302 17.03 14.84 -10.58
N GLU A 303 17.08 14.71 -9.25
CA GLU A 303 17.38 15.79 -8.31
C GLU A 303 18.85 16.20 -8.34
N LYS A 304 19.14 17.47 -8.00
CA LYS A 304 20.51 18.01 -7.88
C LYS A 304 20.95 18.16 -6.43
#